data_AF-A0A8J3Q3F2-F1
#
_entry.id   AF-A0A8J3Q3F2-F1
#
_cell.length_a   1.000
_cell.length_b   1.000
_cell.length_c   1.000
_cell.angle_alpha   90.00
_cell.angle_beta   90.00
_cell.angle_gamma   90.00
#
_symmetry.space_group_name_H-M   'P 1'
#
loop_
_entity.id
_entity.type
_entity.pdbx_description
1 polymer ?
#
loop_
_entity_poly.entity_id
_entity_poly.type
_entity_poly.pdbx_seq_one_letter_code
_entity_poly.pdbx_strand_id
1 'polypeptide(L)'
;MSREASLTELKSAVLDPSPRMREVVADAPRLANVVASLESDRHNILAAFDVLLENLDSAKHFDHTQTDVLMERLTAYRQRAADLLYQAYGVDLGGET
;
A
#
# COMPACT_ATOMS: atom_id res chain seq x y z
N MET A 1 -0.87 6.51 24.67
CA MET A 1 -0.43 6.60 23.26
C MET A 1 -1.57 7.22 22.47
N SER A 2 -1.38 8.41 21.89
CA SER A 2 -2.41 9.13 21.14
C SER A 2 -2.71 8.41 19.81
N ARG A 3 -3.98 8.34 19.42
CA ARG A 3 -4.50 7.62 18.24
C ARG A 3 -3.86 8.07 16.91
N GLU A 4 -3.40 9.31 16.85
CA GLU A 4 -2.58 9.91 15.79
C GLU A 4 -1.24 9.19 15.54
N ALA A 5 -0.56 8.77 16.61
CA ALA A 5 0.74 8.13 16.52
C ALA A 5 0.64 6.76 15.86
N SER A 6 -0.43 6.01 16.14
CA SER A 6 -0.69 4.71 15.50
C SER A 6 -1.06 4.84 14.02
N LEU A 7 -1.75 5.90 13.62
CA LEU A 7 -2.07 6.14 12.21
C LEU A 7 -0.82 6.55 11.41
N THR A 8 0.07 7.33 12.02
CA THR A 8 1.34 7.72 11.42
C THR A 8 2.28 6.52 11.22
N GLU A 9 2.37 5.61 12.20
CA GLU A 9 3.09 4.33 12.03
C GLU A 9 2.48 3.48 10.93
N LEU A 10 1.15 3.37 10.87
CA LEU A 10 0.46 2.60 9.84
C LEU A 10 0.72 3.16 8.44
N LYS A 11 0.71 4.50 8.30
CA LYS A 11 1.08 5.20 7.07
C LYS A 11 2.53 4.90 6.68
N SER A 12 3.47 4.87 7.64
CA SER A 12 4.86 4.50 7.38
C SER A 12 5.01 3.07 6.86
N ALA A 13 4.25 2.12 7.40
CA ALA A 13 4.27 0.73 6.92
C ALA A 13 3.77 0.58 5.47
N VAL A 14 2.90 1.49 5.00
CA VAL A 14 2.45 1.57 3.59
C VAL A 14 3.51 2.17 2.68
N LEU A 15 4.43 2.97 3.23
CA LEU A 15 5.49 3.65 2.48
C LEU A 15 6.69 2.73 2.17
N ASP A 16 6.88 1.65 2.94
CA ASP A 16 8.04 0.76 2.88
C ASP A 16 8.22 -0.08 1.58
N PRO A 17 7.18 -0.50 0.82
CA PRO A 17 7.39 -1.38 -0.33
C PRO A 17 7.88 -0.69 -1.63
N SER A 18 7.85 0.65 -1.73
CA SER A 18 8.20 1.35 -3.00
C SER A 18 9.60 1.07 -3.56
N PRO A 19 10.68 0.95 -2.75
CA PRO A 19 12.00 0.61 -3.28
C PRO A 19 12.01 -0.77 -3.96
N ARG A 20 11.37 -1.77 -3.35
CA ARG A 20 11.29 -3.15 -3.87
C ARG A 20 10.45 -3.23 -5.15
N MET A 21 9.44 -2.38 -5.31
CA MET A 21 8.60 -2.37 -6.50
C MET A 21 9.34 -1.89 -7.76
N ARG A 22 10.33 -1.00 -7.62
CA ARG A 22 11.18 -0.60 -8.75
C ARG A 22 12.13 -1.73 -9.18
N GLU A 23 12.65 -2.49 -8.23
CA GLU A 23 13.48 -3.68 -8.49
C GLU A 23 12.66 -4.75 -9.23
N VAL A 24 11.40 -4.97 -8.83
CA VAL A 24 10.48 -5.88 -9.55
C VAL A 24 10.28 -5.49 -11.02
N VAL A 25 10.22 -4.19 -11.37
CA VAL A 25 10.10 -3.77 -12.77
C VAL A 25 11.39 -4.05 -13.56
N ALA A 26 12.55 -3.90 -12.93
CA ALA A 26 13.83 -4.20 -13.55
C ALA A 26 13.97 -5.71 -13.82
N ASP A 27 13.61 -6.55 -12.85
CA ASP A 27 13.75 -8.01 -12.93
C ASP A 27 12.63 -8.67 -13.73
N ALA A 28 11.41 -8.12 -13.67
CA ALA A 28 10.23 -8.65 -14.34
C ALA A 28 9.43 -7.54 -15.07
N PRO A 29 9.90 -7.05 -16.24
CA PRO A 29 9.26 -5.95 -16.97
C PRO A 29 7.79 -6.22 -17.35
N ARG A 30 7.41 -7.49 -17.51
CA ARG A 30 6.02 -7.93 -17.75
C ARG A 30 5.04 -7.49 -16.65
N LEU A 31 5.54 -7.22 -15.45
CA LEU A 31 4.76 -6.79 -14.29
C LEU A 31 4.67 -5.26 -14.16
N ALA A 32 5.25 -4.48 -15.09
CA ALA A 32 5.29 -3.01 -15.02
C ALA A 32 3.90 -2.36 -14.90
N ASN A 33 2.90 -2.88 -15.62
CA ASN A 33 1.52 -2.38 -15.54
C ASN A 33 0.89 -2.66 -14.17
N VAL A 34 1.21 -3.82 -13.57
CA VAL A 34 0.73 -4.20 -12.24
C VAL A 34 1.39 -3.30 -11.18
N VAL A 35 2.70 -3.07 -11.29
CA VAL A 35 3.45 -2.14 -10.43
C VAL A 35 2.88 -0.72 -10.52
N ALA A 36 2.61 -0.22 -11.74
CA ALA A 36 2.04 1.11 -11.94
C ALA A 36 0.65 1.26 -11.33
N SER A 37 -0.21 0.25 -11.48
CA SER A 37 -1.53 0.23 -10.82
C SER A 37 -1.38 0.24 -9.30
N LEU A 38 -0.42 -0.52 -8.77
CA LEU A 38 -0.20 -0.64 -7.33
C LEU A 38 0.35 0.67 -6.74
N GLU A 39 1.26 1.36 -7.43
CA GLU A 39 1.71 2.71 -7.05
C GLU A 39 0.57 3.73 -7.10
N SER A 40 -0.34 3.63 -8.06
CA SER A 40 -1.55 4.48 -8.08
C SER A 40 -2.45 4.21 -6.89
N ASP A 41 -2.69 2.94 -6.55
CA ASP A 41 -3.45 2.53 -5.36
C ASP A 41 -2.79 3.07 -4.08
N ARG A 42 -1.45 3.00 -4.00
CA ARG A 42 -0.65 3.53 -2.88
C ARG A 42 -0.86 5.04 -2.70
N HIS A 43 -0.77 5.82 -3.78
CA HIS A 43 -1.00 7.26 -3.72
C HIS A 43 -2.42 7.60 -3.24
N ASN A 44 -3.43 6.86 -3.72
CA ASN A 44 -4.82 7.04 -3.30
C ASN A 44 -5.03 6.73 -1.81
N ILE A 45 -4.38 5.67 -1.30
CA ILE A 45 -4.43 5.31 0.13
C ILE A 45 -3.75 6.38 0.99
N LEU A 46 -2.58 6.89 0.56
CA LEU A 46 -1.88 7.95 1.29
C LEU A 46 -2.69 9.24 1.35
N ALA A 47 -3.30 9.66 0.25
CA ALA A 47 -4.19 10.82 0.22
C ALA A 47 -5.40 10.65 1.15
N ALA A 48 -5.98 9.45 1.22
CA ALA A 48 -7.07 9.15 2.14
C ALA A 48 -6.63 9.20 3.62
N PHE A 49 -5.40 8.78 3.94
CA PHE A 49 -4.82 8.97 5.28
C PHE A 49 -4.64 10.46 5.62
N ASP A 50 -4.18 11.27 4.68
CA ASP A 50 -4.02 12.72 4.90
C ASP A 50 -5.35 13.39 5.24
N VAL A 51 -6.41 13.09 4.48
CA VAL A 51 -7.77 13.58 4.78
C VAL A 51 -8.25 13.11 6.15
N LEU A 52 -7.97 11.85 6.54
CA LEU A 52 -8.37 11.31 7.83
C LEU A 52 -7.66 12.03 8.99
N LEU A 53 -6.35 12.27 8.85
CA LEU A 53 -5.54 13.00 9.83
C LEU A 53 -6.00 14.46 9.96
N GLU A 54 -6.22 15.16 8.84
CA GLU A 54 -6.74 16.53 8.84
C GLU A 54 -8.11 16.63 9.54
N ASN A 55 -8.99 15.65 9.35
CA ASN A 55 -10.29 15.61 10.00
C ASN A 55 -10.18 15.37 11.51
N LEU A 56 -9.24 14.52 11.95
CA LEU A 56 -8.94 14.29 13.36
C LEU A 56 -8.40 15.55 14.03
N ASP A 57 -7.45 16.23 13.40
CA ASP A 57 -6.83 17.47 13.91
C ASP A 57 -7.83 18.63 13.97
N SER A 58 -8.73 18.70 12.99
CA SER A 58 -9.76 19.75 12.91
C SER A 58 -10.94 19.54 13.87
N ALA A 59 -10.91 18.49 14.72
CA ALA A 59 -12.05 18.04 15.54
C ALA A 59 -13.36 17.89 14.72
N LYS A 60 -13.23 17.62 13.41
CA LYS A 60 -14.37 17.31 12.55
C LYS A 60 -14.91 15.93 12.92
N HIS A 61 -16.16 15.67 12.56
CA HIS A 61 -16.78 14.39 12.82
C HIS A 61 -15.94 13.26 12.21
N PHE A 62 -15.50 12.34 13.05
CA PHE A 62 -14.76 11.17 12.64
C PHE A 62 -15.71 10.17 11.98
N ASP A 63 -15.58 10.03 10.66
CA ASP A 63 -16.39 9.09 9.89
C ASP A 63 -15.77 7.67 9.98
N HIS A 64 -16.42 6.84 10.79
CA HIS A 64 -16.03 5.44 10.95
C HIS A 64 -16.11 4.65 9.64
N THR A 65 -17.08 4.94 8.77
CA THR A 65 -17.24 4.26 7.48
C THR A 65 -16.07 4.58 6.55
N GLN A 66 -15.58 5.82 6.54
CA GLN A 66 -14.37 6.17 5.76
C GLN A 66 -13.13 5.45 6.27
N THR A 67 -13.02 5.28 7.59
CA THR A 67 -11.91 4.55 8.21
C THR A 67 -11.95 3.07 7.85
N ASP A 68 -13.12 2.43 7.91
CA ASP A 68 -13.29 1.01 7.57
C ASP A 68 -12.95 0.76 6.08
N VAL A 69 -13.44 1.62 5.18
CA VAL A 69 -13.11 1.56 3.75
C VAL A 69 -11.61 1.72 3.51
N LEU A 70 -10.94 2.60 4.26
CA LEU A 70 -9.49 2.77 4.16
C LEU A 70 -8.74 1.51 4.62
N MET A 71 -9.19 0.87 5.70
CA MET A 71 -8.59 -0.37 6.21
C MET A 71 -8.80 -1.55 5.25
N GLU A 72 -9.95 -1.64 4.59
CA GLU A 72 -10.20 -2.62 3.53
C GLU A 72 -9.27 -2.40 2.33
N ARG A 73 -9.17 -1.15 1.85
CA ARG A 73 -8.26 -0.78 0.75
C ARG A 73 -6.80 -1.10 1.08
N LEU A 74 -6.39 -0.81 2.31
CA LEU A 74 -5.06 -1.13 2.81
C LEU A 74 -4.81 -2.64 2.81
N THR A 75 -5.77 -3.43 3.28
CA THR A 75 -5.66 -4.90 3.30
C THR A 75 -5.54 -5.46 1.89
N ALA A 76 -6.38 -4.98 0.96
CA ALA A 76 -6.33 -5.38 -0.45
C ALA A 76 -5.01 -4.98 -1.13
N TYR A 77 -4.50 -3.77 -0.85
CA TYR A 77 -3.20 -3.32 -1.33
C TYR A 77 -2.07 -4.23 -0.86
N ARG A 78 -2.06 -4.60 0.43
CA ARG A 78 -1.03 -5.48 0.99
C ARG A 78 -1.06 -6.88 0.37
N GLN A 79 -2.25 -7.43 0.14
CA GLN A 79 -2.41 -8.71 -0.54
C GLN A 79 -1.85 -8.65 -1.96
N ARG A 80 -2.25 -7.65 -2.75
CA ARG A 80 -1.74 -7.47 -4.13
C ARG A 80 -0.23 -7.24 -4.17
N ALA A 81 0.32 -6.48 -3.22
CA ALA A 81 1.76 -6.28 -3.11
C ALA A 81 2.49 -7.60 -2.86
N ALA A 82 1.97 -8.43 -1.95
CA ALA A 82 2.52 -9.75 -1.67
C ALA A 82 2.43 -10.68 -2.88
N ASP A 83 1.29 -10.70 -3.57
CA ASP A 83 1.09 -11.49 -4.79
C ASP A 83 2.06 -11.07 -5.91
N LEU A 84 2.29 -9.76 -6.05
CA LEU A 84 3.24 -9.21 -7.02
C LEU A 84 4.68 -9.66 -6.70
N LEU A 85 5.10 -9.56 -5.43
CA LEU A 85 6.41 -10.04 -5.01
C LEU A 85 6.56 -11.55 -5.23
N TYR A 86 5.51 -12.32 -4.93
CA TYR A 86 5.49 -13.75 -5.23
C TYR A 86 5.59 -14.03 -6.73
N GLN A 87 4.92 -13.27 -7.60
CA GLN A 87 5.04 -13.44 -9.06
C GLN A 87 6.40 -13.00 -9.61
N ALA A 88 7.04 -12.01 -9.00
CA ALA A 88 8.36 -11.56 -9.38
C ALA A 88 9.42 -12.63 -9.07
N TYR A 89 9.42 -13.15 -7.84
CA TYR A 89 10.46 -14.09 -7.37
C TYR A 89 10.09 -15.57 -7.49
N GLY A 90 8.79 -15.91 -7.48
CA GLY A 90 8.30 -17.29 -7.61
C GLY A 90 8.39 -17.83 -9.03
N VAL A 91 8.47 -16.96 -10.05
CA VAL A 91 8.76 -17.37 -11.44
C VAL A 91 10.27 -17.56 -11.65
N ASP A 92 11.12 -16.93 -10.83
CA ASP A 92 12.59 -17.03 -10.91
C ASP A 92 13.14 -18.28 -10.20
N LEU A 93 12.35 -18.91 -9.32
CA LEU A 93 12.67 -20.21 -8.70
C LEU A 93 12.23 -21.43 -9.55
N GLY A 94 11.63 -21.20 -10.72
CA GLY A 94 11.12 -22.23 -11.63
C GLY A 94 12.07 -22.62 -12.77
N GLY A 95 13.37 -22.36 -12.61
CA GLY A 95 14.37 -22.46 -13.66
C GLY A 95 15.26 -23.71 -13.64
N GLU A 96 14.90 -24.82 -12.99
CA GLU A 96 15.62 -26.10 -13.11
C GLU A 96 14.67 -27.31 -12.97
N THR A 97 14.09 -27.76 -14.08
CA THR A 97 13.85 -29.19 -14.37
C THR A 97 14.02 -29.45 -15.86
#